data_AF-A0A4P6Q2C6-F1
#
_entry.id   AF-A0A4P6Q2C6-F1
#
_cell.length_a   1.000
_cell.length_b   1.000
_cell.length_c   1.000
_cell.angle_alpha   90.00
_cell.angle_beta   90.00
_cell.angle_gamma   90.00
#
_symmetry.space_group_name_H-M   'P 1'
#
loop_
_entity.id
_entity.type
_entity.pdbx_description
1 polymer ?
#
loop_
_entity_poly.entity_id
_entity_poly.type
_entity_poly.pdbx_seq_one_letter_code
_entity_poly.pdbx_strand_id
1 'polypeptide(L)'
;MTPTQNGDRQIRNTRHPLGVRITAGLLGAGSLVLGPIGYLRAIAASEGSAAEWYTLGFGVSVGLPLLAAAIATVAGDRRAALWSVALLGWPVVYVIAIHLALAA
;
A
#
# COMPACT_ATOMS: atom_id res chain seq x y z
N MET A 1 16.06 -37.97 -24.33
CA MET A 1 15.60 -36.57 -24.22
C MET A 1 15.40 -36.27 -22.75
N THR A 2 16.31 -35.51 -22.14
CA THR A 2 16.17 -35.04 -20.77
C THR A 2 15.19 -33.85 -20.74
N PRO A 3 14.27 -33.77 -19.77
CA PRO A 3 13.39 -32.62 -19.63
C PRO A 3 14.24 -31.36 -19.47
N THR A 4 13.95 -30.34 -20.27
CA THR A 4 14.54 -29.00 -20.15
C THR A 4 14.32 -28.48 -18.73
N GLN A 5 15.41 -28.32 -17.97
CA GLN A 5 15.44 -27.59 -16.72
C GLN A 5 15.17 -26.10 -16.99
N ASN A 6 13.90 -25.75 -17.18
CA ASN A 6 13.42 -24.36 -17.17
C ASN A 6 13.40 -23.85 -15.71
N GLY A 7 14.57 -23.72 -15.08
CA GLY A 7 14.64 -23.31 -13.68
C GLY A 7 16.00 -22.83 -13.17
N ASP A 8 17.11 -23.26 -13.77
CA ASP A 8 18.44 -22.98 -13.21
C ASP A 8 19.14 -21.80 -13.87
N ARG A 9 18.58 -20.62 -13.61
CA ARG A 9 19.39 -19.49 -13.20
C ARG A 9 18.50 -18.59 -12.35
N GLN A 10 18.62 -18.76 -11.04
CA GLN A 10 18.34 -17.68 -10.11
C GLN A 10 19.31 -16.56 -10.51
N ILE A 11 18.91 -15.70 -11.45
CA ILE A 11 19.61 -14.46 -11.77
C ILE A 11 19.58 -13.74 -10.44
N ARG A 12 20.70 -13.82 -9.71
CA ARG A 12 20.90 -13.19 -8.42
C ARG A 12 20.52 -11.74 -8.67
N ASN A 13 19.36 -11.33 -8.15
CA ASN A 13 18.79 -10.03 -8.44
C ASN A 13 19.80 -9.00 -7.91
N THR A 14 20.60 -8.43 -8.79
CA THR A 14 21.63 -7.42 -8.47
C THR A 14 21.00 -6.08 -8.12
N ARG A 15 19.66 -5.98 -8.11
CA ARG A 15 18.92 -4.80 -7.65
C ARG A 15 19.15 -4.64 -6.15
N HIS A 16 19.81 -3.53 -5.81
CA HIS A 16 20.15 -3.15 -4.45
C HIS A 16 18.89 -3.24 -3.55
N PRO A 17 18.86 -4.13 -2.54
CA PRO A 17 17.66 -4.37 -1.73
C PRO A 17 17.16 -3.10 -1.02
N LEU A 18 18.07 -2.14 -0.81
CA LEU A 18 17.78 -0.81 -0.31
C LEU A 18 16.76 -0.04 -1.17
N GLY A 19 16.91 -0.06 -2.51
CA GLY A 19 16.03 0.72 -3.40
C GLY A 19 14.58 0.24 -3.33
N VAL A 20 14.38 -1.08 -3.32
CA VAL A 20 13.05 -1.69 -3.16
C VAL A 20 12.43 -1.31 -1.81
N ARG A 21 13.21 -1.36 -0.74
CA ARG A 21 12.74 -0.99 0.61
C ARG A 21 12.40 0.49 0.72
N ILE A 22 13.20 1.37 0.11
CA ILE A 22 12.91 2.80 0.06
C ILE A 22 11.60 3.03 -0.70
N THR A 23 11.44 2.43 -1.89
CA THR A 23 10.20 2.55 -2.67
C THR A 23 8.99 2.04 -1.89
N ALA A 24 9.07 0.84 -1.31
CA ALA A 24 7.98 0.27 -0.50
C ALA A 24 7.67 1.15 0.73
N GLY A 25 8.71 1.69 1.38
CA GLY A 25 8.58 2.62 2.50
C GLY A 25 7.88 3.93 2.11
N LEU A 26 8.24 4.52 0.96
CA LEU A 26 7.60 5.72 0.44
C LEU A 26 6.13 5.49 0.08
N LEU A 27 5.82 4.37 -0.57
CA LEU A 27 4.45 3.98 -0.88
C LEU A 27 3.63 3.75 0.39
N GLY A 28 4.20 3.07 1.39
CA GLY A 28 3.56 2.88 2.70
C GLY A 28 3.36 4.20 3.44
N ALA A 29 4.35 5.09 3.45
CA ALA A 29 4.20 6.42 4.06
C ALA A 29 3.10 7.25 3.36
N GLY A 30 3.05 7.17 2.02
CA GLY A 30 1.98 7.78 1.24
C GLY A 30 0.61 7.24 1.63
N SER A 31 0.46 5.92 1.79
CA SER A 31 -0.82 5.30 2.20
C SER A 31 -1.23 5.72 3.61
N LEU A 32 -0.26 5.84 4.53
CA LEU A 32 -0.51 6.23 5.91
C LEU A 32 -1.05 7.65 6.04
N VAL A 33 -0.56 8.57 5.20
CA VAL A 33 -0.87 10.01 5.29
C VAL A 33 -2.05 10.40 4.40
N LEU A 34 -2.02 10.03 3.12
CA LEU A 34 -3.00 10.49 2.14
C LEU A 34 -4.38 9.84 2.32
N GLY A 35 -4.43 8.63 2.85
CA GLY A 35 -5.68 7.93 3.16
C GLY A 35 -6.57 8.70 4.15
N PRO A 36 -6.10 8.95 5.38
CA PRO A 36 -6.82 9.76 6.35
C PRO A 36 -7.17 11.16 5.85
N ILE A 37 -6.26 11.82 5.12
CA ILE A 37 -6.54 13.15 4.53
C ILE A 37 -7.70 13.05 3.54
N GLY A 38 -7.68 12.09 2.62
CA GLY A 38 -8.77 11.87 1.66
C GLY A 38 -10.10 11.59 2.37
N TYR A 39 -10.07 10.80 3.43
CA TYR A 39 -11.27 10.49 4.22
C TYR A 39 -11.85 11.71 4.95
N LEU A 40 -11.00 12.52 5.59
CA LEU A 40 -11.42 13.77 6.23
C LEU A 40 -12.00 14.76 5.22
N ARG A 41 -11.38 14.87 4.02
CA ARG A 41 -11.91 15.69 2.94
C ARG A 41 -13.24 15.17 2.43
N ALA A 42 -13.45 13.85 2.37
CA ALA A 42 -14.71 13.25 1.98
C ALA A 42 -15.84 13.56 2.96
N ILE A 43 -15.56 13.52 4.27
CA ILE A 43 -16.54 13.88 5.31
C ILE A 43 -16.89 15.38 5.24
N ALA A 44 -15.89 16.24 4.98
CA ALA A 44 -16.08 17.68 4.92
C ALA A 44 -16.64 18.18 3.57
N ALA A 45 -16.67 17.33 2.55
CA ALA A 45 -17.13 17.67 1.21
C ALA A 45 -18.65 17.73 1.12
N SER A 46 -19.16 18.61 0.26
CA SER A 46 -20.57 18.58 -0.14
C SER A 46 -20.88 17.35 -0.99
N GLU A 47 -22.16 16.99 -1.08
CA GLU A 47 -22.66 15.76 -1.72
C GLU A 47 -22.07 15.49 -3.12
N GLY A 48 -21.78 16.54 -3.88
CA GLY A 48 -21.24 16.43 -5.24
C GLY A 48 -19.77 15.96 -5.35
N SER A 49 -18.97 16.03 -4.28
CA SER A 49 -17.53 15.71 -4.34
C SER A 49 -17.06 14.69 -3.28
N ALA A 50 -17.93 14.32 -2.34
CA ALA A 50 -17.59 13.36 -1.28
C ALA A 50 -17.16 11.99 -1.85
N ALA A 51 -17.86 11.49 -2.88
CA ALA A 51 -17.55 10.22 -3.52
C ALA A 51 -16.15 10.18 -4.16
N GLU A 52 -15.70 11.30 -4.75
CA GLU A 52 -14.36 11.42 -5.34
C GLU A 52 -13.30 11.31 -4.26
N TRP A 53 -13.47 12.04 -3.16
CA TRP A 53 -12.54 12.00 -2.03
C TRP A 53 -12.51 10.63 -1.34
N TYR A 54 -13.65 9.95 -1.19
CA TYR A 54 -13.69 8.57 -0.71
C TYR A 54 -12.92 7.63 -1.63
N THR A 55 -13.11 7.77 -2.94
CA THR A 55 -12.43 6.93 -3.94
C THR A 55 -10.91 7.16 -3.92
N LEU A 56 -10.47 8.43 -3.88
CA LEU A 56 -9.06 8.78 -3.81
C LEU A 56 -8.41 8.30 -2.51
N GLY A 57 -9.06 8.56 -1.37
CA GLY A 57 -8.58 8.12 -0.06
C GLY A 57 -8.46 6.60 0.04
N PHE A 58 -9.48 5.87 -0.42
CA PHE A 58 -9.46 4.39 -0.47
C PHE A 58 -8.40 3.87 -1.43
N GLY A 59 -8.38 4.41 -2.66
CA GLY A 59 -7.45 4.01 -3.71
C GLY A 59 -5.99 4.17 -3.29
N VAL A 60 -5.66 5.24 -2.58
CA VAL A 60 -4.31 5.44 -2.05
C VAL A 60 -4.02 4.51 -0.85
N SER A 61 -4.98 4.33 0.05
CA SER A 61 -4.81 3.51 1.26
C SER A 61 -4.69 2.01 0.99
N VAL A 62 -5.30 1.52 -0.09
CA VAL A 62 -5.26 0.10 -0.48
C VAL A 62 -4.33 -0.12 -1.67
N GLY A 63 -4.35 0.76 -2.66
CA GLY A 63 -3.57 0.63 -3.88
C GLY A 63 -2.07 0.78 -3.66
N LEU A 64 -1.61 1.76 -2.86
CA LEU A 64 -0.17 1.92 -2.61
C LEU A 64 0.42 0.73 -1.83
N PRO A 65 -0.23 0.17 -0.79
CA PRO A 65 0.25 -1.04 -0.15
C PRO A 65 0.27 -2.26 -1.07
N LEU A 66 -0.75 -2.46 -1.92
CA LEU A 66 -0.74 -3.55 -2.90
C LEU A 66 0.38 -3.39 -3.93
N LEU A 67 0.62 -2.16 -4.40
CA LEU A 67 1.72 -1.85 -5.30
C LEU A 67 3.08 -2.12 -4.63
N ALA A 68 3.26 -1.70 -3.38
CA ALA A 68 4.46 -1.97 -2.60
C ALA A 68 4.69 -3.47 -2.40
N ALA A 69 3.62 -4.22 -2.09
CA ALA A 69 3.67 -5.67 -1.96
C ALA A 69 4.10 -6.34 -3.28
N ALA A 70 3.52 -5.93 -4.41
CA ALA A 70 3.85 -6.45 -5.73
C ALA A 70 5.31 -6.17 -6.13
N ILE A 71 5.82 -4.97 -5.86
CA ILE A 71 7.24 -4.64 -6.11
C ILE A 71 8.15 -5.51 -5.23
N ALA A 72 7.79 -5.68 -3.95
CA ALA A 72 8.57 -6.47 -3.00
C ALA A 72 8.58 -7.97 -3.35
N THR A 73 7.47 -8.54 -3.84
CA THR A 73 7.42 -9.95 -4.27
C THR A 73 8.28 -10.19 -5.52
N VAL A 74 8.22 -9.31 -6.51
CA VAL A 74 9.10 -9.36 -7.71
C VAL A 74 10.57 -9.22 -7.32
N ALA A 75 10.87 -8.46 -6.27
CA ALA A 75 12.23 -8.31 -5.75
C ALA A 75 12.71 -9.49 -4.88
N GLY A 76 11.82 -10.39 -4.46
CA GLY A 76 12.14 -11.48 -3.52
C GLY A 76 12.26 -11.04 -2.06
N ASP A 77 11.83 -9.84 -1.68
CA ASP A 77 11.80 -9.39 -0.28
C ASP A 77 10.45 -9.74 0.38
N ARG A 78 10.37 -10.96 0.90
CA ARG A 78 9.16 -11.48 1.56
C ARG A 78 8.72 -10.63 2.75
N ARG A 79 9.66 -10.07 3.51
CA ARG A 79 9.32 -9.27 4.70
C ARG A 79 8.67 -7.96 4.29
N ALA A 80 9.24 -7.24 3.33
CA ALA A 80 8.66 -6.01 2.82
C ALA A 80 7.27 -6.24 2.21
N ALA A 81 7.07 -7.36 1.51
CA ALA A 81 5.76 -7.73 0.97
C ALA A 81 4.71 -7.94 2.07
N LEU A 82 5.04 -8.71 3.12
CA LEU A 82 4.13 -8.96 4.24
C LEU A 82 3.78 -7.68 4.99
N TRP A 83 4.75 -6.82 5.26
CA TRP A 83 4.50 -5.51 5.89
C TRP A 83 3.59 -4.63 5.04
N SER A 84 3.78 -4.64 3.72
CA SER A 84 2.91 -3.91 2.81
C SER A 84 1.48 -4.46 2.83
N VAL A 85 1.29 -5.78 2.88
CA VAL A 85 -0.05 -6.38 3.02
C VAL A 85 -0.68 -6.06 4.37
N ALA A 86 0.10 -6.01 5.45
CA ALA A 86 -0.40 -5.65 6.77
C ALA A 86 -0.99 -4.22 6.81
N LEU A 87 -0.46 -3.30 5.99
CA LEU A 87 -1.00 -1.93 5.87
C LEU A 87 -2.44 -1.90 5.30
N LEU A 88 -2.96 -2.98 4.73
CA LEU A 88 -4.37 -3.06 4.33
C LEU A 88 -5.36 -2.99 5.50
N GLY A 89 -4.88 -3.19 6.73
CA GLY A 89 -5.67 -2.91 7.94
C GLY A 89 -5.81 -1.42 8.27
N TRP A 90 -4.95 -0.56 7.71
CA TRP A 90 -4.90 0.87 8.04
C TRP A 90 -6.22 1.63 7.79
N PRO A 91 -6.96 1.40 6.67
CA PRO A 91 -8.29 1.97 6.47
C PRO A 91 -9.24 1.82 7.64
N VAL A 92 -9.31 0.62 8.21
CA VAL A 92 -10.20 0.34 9.34
C VAL A 92 -9.76 1.14 10.57
N VAL A 93 -8.45 1.20 10.83
CA VAL A 93 -7.88 1.90 11.98
C VAL A 93 -8.18 3.40 11.94
N TYR A 94 -7.87 4.08 10.83
CA TYR A 94 -8.07 5.53 10.78
C TYR A 94 -9.56 5.91 10.69
N VAL A 95 -10.42 5.10 10.05
CA VAL A 95 -11.86 5.38 10.00
C VAL A 95 -12.46 5.35 11.40
N ILE A 96 -12.14 4.31 12.18
CA ILE A 96 -12.58 4.18 13.58
C ILE A 96 -12.05 5.36 14.40
N ALA A 97 -10.75 5.66 14.31
CA ALA A 97 -10.14 6.74 15.07
C ALA A 97 -10.78 8.11 14.77
N ILE A 98 -11.06 8.41 13.50
CA ILE A 98 -11.72 9.66 13.09
C ILE A 98 -13.14 9.73 13.62
N HIS A 99 -13.92 8.64 13.55
CA HIS A 99 -15.29 8.64 14.07
C HIS A 99 -15.34 8.80 15.59
N LEU A 100 -14.43 8.14 16.31
CA LEU A 100 -14.29 8.33 17.75
C LEU A 100 -13.90 9.77 18.11
N ALA A 101 -13.03 10.39 17.33
CA ALA A 101 -12.62 11.78 17.54
C ALA A 101 -13.72 12.81 17.22
N LEU A 102 -14.59 12.52 16.25
CA LEU A 102 -15.73 13.39 15.90
C LEU A 102 -16.96 13.20 16.81
N ALA A 103 -17.04 12.06 17.50
CA ALA A 103 -18.12 11.76 18.44
C ALA A 103 -17.83 12.26 19.87
N ALA A 104 -16.60 12.67 20.16
CA ALA A 104 -16.15 13.23 21.44
C ALA A 104 -16.34 14.75 21.48
#